data_AF-A0A3D6DGL9-F1
#
_entry.id   AF-A0A3D6DGL9-F1
#
_cell.length_a   1.000
_cell.length_b   1.000
_cell.length_c   1.000
_cell.angle_alpha   90.00
_cell.angle_beta   90.00
_cell.angle_gamma   90.00
#
_symmetry.space_group_name_H-M   'P 1'
#
loop_
_entity.id
_entity.type
_entity.pdbx_description
1 polymer ?
#
loop_
_entity_poly.entity_id
_entity_poly.type
_entity_poly.pdbx_seq_one_letter_code
_entity_poly.pdbx_strand_id
1 'polypeptide(L)'
;GCTDPTACNYDSTPTTDTDNTLCNYVNGDCETCENGQVVDNDSDDDGVCDANEVSGCTDNTACNYEDTATESDDSCLYEDALGECGGICLSDLDNDGICDNDDACVGLYDALGICNGTCPADLDNDDICDTEDPCVGDYDVLGICNGDCTADEDEDGICDDVDPCVGSLDALNVCNGDCPADVDEDGVCDNAEIFGCTDENACNYNSIATEEDSSCAYLDVLDECGGSCTADLDNDGICDDVDACVGSYDALGDCNGGCTADIDDDGVCDDEDPCVGTPDALGVCNGDCPSDADQDGVCDNAEILGCDDTAACNYDPVATENDGSCTTLDALDECGGDCTADADNDGICDDVDSCIGALDAIGVCNGDCTADIDGDGVCDSSELLGCTDENACNYNVNATEEDGSCTVEDAIGVCGGDCPCDQNNNGICDGEELACPDFNDNGICDGAEIFGCTYSGACNYQEEATVDDGSCTYTLPGFDCEGNDLNTSELFYGCTYEAAINYSAAADIDNGSCIFLDAITDIGPCYFDITNDGVVNTPDLLILLQYWEATCDE
;
A
#
# COMPACT_ATOMS: atom_id res chain seq x y z
N GLY A 1 32.97 -43.39 90.57
CA GLY A 1 32.60 -41.97 90.44
C GLY A 1 33.88 -41.19 90.26
N CYS A 2 33.88 -40.17 89.40
CA CYS A 2 35.11 -39.41 89.12
C CYS A 2 35.68 -38.77 90.40
N THR A 3 36.95 -39.04 90.72
CA THR A 3 37.62 -38.48 91.90
C THR A 3 38.52 -37.30 91.58
N ASP A 4 38.64 -36.93 90.31
CA ASP A 4 39.45 -35.79 89.87
C ASP A 4 38.67 -34.48 90.10
N PRO A 5 39.14 -33.58 90.98
CA PRO A 5 38.47 -32.30 91.24
C PRO A 5 38.42 -31.35 90.05
N THR A 6 39.09 -31.68 88.94
CA THR A 6 39.04 -30.89 87.70
C THR A 6 37.98 -31.35 86.70
N ALA A 7 37.32 -32.48 86.94
CA ALA A 7 36.27 -33.01 86.08
C ALA A 7 34.88 -32.47 86.44
N CYS A 8 34.00 -32.36 85.45
CA CYS A 8 32.64 -31.85 85.62
C CYS A 8 31.76 -32.76 86.49
N ASN A 9 31.89 -34.08 86.34
CA ASN A 9 31.18 -35.07 87.14
C ASN A 9 31.94 -35.50 88.41
N TYR A 10 32.76 -34.61 88.98
CA TYR A 10 33.52 -34.86 90.20
C TYR A 10 32.62 -35.17 91.41
N ASP A 11 32.90 -36.27 92.09
CA ASP A 11 32.28 -36.65 93.36
C ASP A 11 33.35 -36.75 94.45
N SER A 12 33.23 -35.92 95.49
CA SER A 12 34.14 -35.93 96.64
C SER A 12 33.99 -37.15 97.56
N THR A 13 32.97 -37.99 97.34
CA THR A 13 32.60 -39.14 98.18
C THR A 13 32.09 -40.35 97.38
N PRO A 14 32.82 -40.87 96.36
CA PRO A 14 32.26 -41.87 95.46
C PRO A 14 32.03 -43.20 96.17
N THR A 15 30.80 -43.71 96.09
CA THR A 15 30.39 -44.98 96.72
C THR A 15 30.58 -46.20 95.82
N THR A 16 30.89 -46.00 94.54
CA THR A 16 31.09 -47.06 93.54
C THR A 16 32.13 -46.63 92.49
N ASP A 17 33.25 -47.36 92.46
CA ASP A 17 34.41 -47.25 91.55
C ASP A 17 35.32 -46.00 91.70
N THR A 18 36.64 -46.21 91.60
CA THR A 18 37.73 -45.20 91.66
C THR A 18 38.39 -44.95 90.29
N ASP A 19 37.77 -45.39 89.21
CA ASP A 19 38.27 -45.20 87.85
C ASP A 19 38.06 -43.75 87.36
N ASN A 20 39.17 -43.03 87.13
CA ASN A 20 39.17 -41.66 86.60
C ASN A 20 39.05 -41.61 85.06
N THR A 21 38.98 -42.74 84.36
CA THR A 21 38.65 -42.75 82.92
C THR A 21 37.18 -42.42 82.65
N LEU A 22 36.34 -42.41 83.69
CA LEU A 22 34.93 -42.01 83.65
C LEU A 22 34.71 -40.53 83.98
N CYS A 23 35.80 -39.74 84.08
CA CYS A 23 35.75 -38.31 84.32
C CYS A 23 35.42 -37.56 83.03
N ASN A 24 34.36 -36.75 83.05
CA ASN A 24 34.02 -35.85 81.94
C ASN A 24 34.74 -34.52 82.18
N TYR A 25 35.60 -34.14 81.27
CA TYR A 25 36.32 -32.87 81.33
C TYR A 25 35.72 -31.91 80.32
N VAL A 26 35.73 -30.61 80.65
CA VAL A 26 35.50 -29.56 79.64
C VAL A 26 36.79 -29.38 78.85
N ASN A 27 36.71 -29.41 77.52
CA ASN A 27 37.86 -29.35 76.62
C ASN A 27 38.43 -27.93 76.44
N GLY A 28 37.69 -26.90 76.89
CA GLY A 28 38.12 -25.49 76.88
C GLY A 28 37.60 -24.68 75.69
N ASP A 29 36.89 -25.33 74.77
CA ASP A 29 36.38 -24.78 73.53
C ASP A 29 34.85 -24.73 73.64
N CYS A 30 34.32 -23.78 74.41
CA CYS A 30 32.87 -23.49 74.59
C CYS A 30 32.03 -24.43 75.47
N GLU A 31 32.59 -25.57 75.87
CA GLU A 31 31.98 -26.47 76.83
C GLU A 31 31.87 -25.88 78.26
N THR A 32 30.68 -25.96 78.86
CA THR A 32 30.46 -25.58 80.28
C THR A 32 30.02 -26.76 81.12
N CYS A 33 30.33 -26.71 82.42
CA CYS A 33 29.90 -27.72 83.36
C CYS A 33 28.66 -27.27 84.13
N GLU A 34 27.48 -27.76 83.74
CA GLU A 34 26.24 -27.53 84.46
C GLU A 34 25.71 -28.83 85.06
N ASN A 35 25.44 -28.84 86.37
CA ASN A 35 24.84 -29.96 87.10
C ASN A 35 25.53 -31.32 86.93
N GLY A 36 26.85 -31.33 86.68
CA GLY A 36 27.64 -32.56 86.54
C GLY A 36 27.64 -33.15 85.13
N GLN A 37 27.14 -32.43 84.13
CA GLN A 37 27.23 -32.78 82.71
C GLN A 37 27.98 -31.67 81.94
N VAL A 38 28.74 -32.09 80.93
CA VAL A 38 29.30 -31.16 79.95
C VAL A 38 28.15 -30.74 79.04
N VAL A 39 27.89 -29.44 78.97
CA VAL A 39 26.97 -28.82 78.04
C VAL A 39 27.81 -28.20 76.95
N ASP A 40 27.56 -28.65 75.73
CA ASP A 40 28.11 -28.09 74.52
C ASP A 40 27.36 -26.80 74.19
N ASN A 41 28.10 -25.69 74.05
CA ASN A 41 27.55 -24.37 73.72
C ASN A 41 28.24 -23.83 72.46
N ASP A 42 28.61 -24.72 71.56
CA ASP A 42 29.10 -24.47 70.21
C ASP A 42 28.34 -25.45 69.33
N SER A 43 27.19 -25.02 68.83
CA SER A 43 26.19 -25.90 68.21
C SER A 43 26.62 -26.45 66.85
N ASP A 44 27.55 -25.77 66.16
CA ASP A 44 28.02 -26.10 64.82
C ASP A 44 29.52 -26.49 64.77
N ASP A 45 30.18 -26.56 65.93
CA ASP A 45 31.58 -26.98 66.13
C ASP A 45 32.60 -26.09 65.37
N ASP A 46 32.30 -24.81 65.15
CA ASP A 46 33.15 -23.89 64.39
C ASP A 46 34.26 -23.23 65.25
N GLY A 47 34.18 -23.39 66.57
CA GLY A 47 35.13 -22.86 67.55
C GLY A 47 34.73 -21.51 68.16
N VAL A 48 33.55 -20.98 67.84
CA VAL A 48 32.95 -19.79 68.43
C VAL A 48 31.68 -20.19 69.19
N CYS A 49 31.67 -19.93 70.50
CA CYS A 49 30.53 -20.35 71.32
C CYS A 49 29.24 -19.62 70.91
N ASP A 50 28.08 -20.28 70.97
CA ASP A 50 26.74 -19.76 70.67
C ASP A 50 26.48 -18.33 71.22
N ALA A 51 26.99 -18.04 72.43
CA ALA A 51 26.79 -16.74 73.09
C ALA A 51 27.64 -15.59 72.50
N ASN A 52 28.68 -15.93 71.75
CA ASN A 52 29.60 -15.03 71.07
C ASN A 52 29.39 -15.01 69.56
N GLU A 53 28.43 -15.80 69.06
CA GLU A 53 28.09 -15.80 67.65
C GLU A 53 27.56 -14.45 67.21
N VAL A 54 28.01 -14.01 66.04
CA VAL A 54 27.52 -12.83 65.36
C VAL A 54 26.92 -13.29 64.03
N SER A 55 25.60 -13.27 63.95
CA SER A 55 24.85 -13.57 62.73
C SER A 55 25.14 -12.53 61.64
N GLY A 56 25.50 -12.98 60.45
CA GLY A 56 25.72 -12.13 59.27
C GLY A 56 26.33 -12.92 58.12
N CYS A 57 26.73 -12.26 57.04
CA CYS A 57 27.36 -12.95 55.93
C CYS A 57 28.83 -13.32 56.24
N THR A 58 29.11 -14.62 56.33
CA THR A 58 30.45 -15.17 56.62
C THR A 58 31.29 -15.46 55.37
N ASP A 59 30.71 -15.35 54.17
CA ASP A 59 31.40 -15.60 52.90
C ASP A 59 32.19 -14.37 52.44
N ASN A 60 33.52 -14.47 52.41
CA ASN A 60 34.41 -13.37 52.01
C ASN A 60 34.34 -12.98 50.52
N THR A 61 33.58 -13.73 49.72
CA THR A 61 33.32 -13.43 48.31
C THR A 61 31.99 -12.70 48.08
N ALA A 62 31.13 -12.65 49.09
CA ALA A 62 29.90 -11.86 49.06
C ALA A 62 30.21 -10.36 49.23
N CYS A 63 29.45 -9.49 48.57
CA CYS A 63 29.70 -8.04 48.61
C CYS A 63 29.19 -7.39 49.90
N ASN A 64 28.36 -8.09 50.69
CA ASN A 64 27.98 -7.69 52.05
C ASN A 64 28.65 -8.57 53.13
N TYR A 65 29.83 -9.14 52.83
CA TYR A 65 30.64 -9.85 53.81
C TYR A 65 30.90 -9.01 55.06
N GLU A 66 30.63 -9.59 56.22
CA GLU A 66 30.88 -8.99 57.53
C GLU A 66 32.04 -9.72 58.21
N ASP A 67 33.18 -9.05 58.40
CA ASP A 67 34.38 -9.65 58.99
C ASP A 67 34.25 -10.00 60.47
N THR A 68 33.14 -9.58 61.09
CA THR A 68 32.78 -9.90 62.46
C THR A 68 31.72 -11.00 62.55
N ALA A 69 31.12 -11.41 61.43
CA ALA A 69 30.15 -12.49 61.43
C ALA A 69 30.87 -13.82 61.69
N THR A 70 30.33 -14.59 62.62
CA THR A 70 30.80 -15.93 62.96
C THR A 70 29.72 -16.97 62.76
N GLU A 71 28.50 -16.58 62.38
CA GLU A 71 27.43 -17.50 62.02
C GLU A 71 26.67 -16.95 60.81
N SER A 72 26.37 -17.82 59.83
CA SER A 72 25.68 -17.41 58.60
C SER A 72 24.18 -17.24 58.84
N ASP A 73 23.63 -16.07 58.53
CA ASP A 73 22.18 -15.80 58.61
C ASP A 73 21.47 -15.86 57.25
N ASP A 74 22.11 -16.48 56.26
CA ASP A 74 21.69 -16.52 54.85
C ASP A 74 21.51 -15.13 54.20
N SER A 75 22.11 -14.08 54.79
CA SER A 75 22.03 -12.72 54.24
C SER A 75 23.06 -12.43 53.15
N CYS A 76 23.96 -13.35 52.80
CA CYS A 76 25.00 -13.13 51.79
C CYS A 76 24.42 -12.75 50.42
N LEU A 77 24.85 -11.59 49.92
CA LEU A 77 24.53 -11.06 48.60
C LEU A 77 25.78 -11.11 47.73
N TYR A 78 25.60 -11.57 46.50
CA TYR A 78 26.65 -11.66 45.50
C TYR A 78 26.41 -10.62 44.40
N GLU A 79 27.47 -10.22 43.71
CA GLU A 79 27.34 -9.34 42.55
C GLU A 79 26.65 -10.13 41.43
N ASP A 80 25.68 -9.50 40.79
CA ASP A 80 25.07 -10.02 39.57
C ASP A 80 25.94 -9.71 38.33
N ALA A 81 25.46 -10.05 37.13
CA ALA A 81 26.22 -9.83 35.90
C ALA A 81 26.61 -8.36 35.63
N LEU A 82 25.92 -7.38 36.25
CA LEU A 82 26.20 -5.95 36.15
C LEU A 82 27.09 -5.42 37.29
N GLY A 83 27.51 -6.28 38.22
CA GLY A 83 28.27 -5.87 39.39
C GLY A 83 27.41 -5.29 40.51
N GLU A 84 26.08 -5.47 40.47
CA GLU A 84 25.19 -5.01 41.53
C GLU A 84 25.05 -6.05 42.64
N CYS A 85 25.40 -5.67 43.86
CA CYS A 85 25.29 -6.52 45.04
C CYS A 85 23.82 -6.87 45.34
N GLY A 86 23.46 -8.16 45.20
CA GLY A 86 22.10 -8.66 45.39
C GLY A 86 21.16 -8.36 44.23
N GLY A 87 21.71 -8.01 43.06
CA GLY A 87 20.95 -7.82 41.84
C GLY A 87 20.45 -9.15 41.26
N ILE A 88 19.56 -9.06 40.27
CA ILE A 88 18.89 -10.21 39.63
C ILE A 88 19.41 -10.49 38.21
N CYS A 89 20.43 -9.75 37.77
CA CYS A 89 20.96 -9.86 36.42
C CYS A 89 21.73 -11.18 36.22
N LEU A 90 21.17 -12.11 35.45
CA LEU A 90 21.79 -13.40 35.20
C LEU A 90 22.92 -13.34 34.16
N SER A 91 22.83 -12.39 33.22
CA SER A 91 23.76 -12.23 32.10
C SER A 91 23.61 -10.82 31.50
N ASP A 92 24.73 -10.28 31.02
CA ASP A 92 24.87 -9.06 30.20
C ASP A 92 25.88 -9.42 29.10
N LEU A 93 25.36 -9.93 27.98
CA LEU A 93 26.17 -10.59 26.96
C LEU A 93 27.04 -9.60 26.18
N ASP A 94 26.51 -8.41 25.89
CA ASP A 94 27.18 -7.40 25.08
C ASP A 94 27.88 -6.31 25.92
N ASN A 95 27.69 -6.33 27.24
CA ASN A 95 28.28 -5.44 28.23
C ASN A 95 27.86 -3.97 28.06
N ASP A 96 26.63 -3.72 27.61
CA ASP A 96 26.10 -2.37 27.45
C ASP A 96 25.55 -1.77 28.76
N GLY A 97 25.41 -2.59 29.81
CA GLY A 97 24.91 -2.21 31.12
C GLY A 97 23.42 -2.46 31.33
N ILE A 98 22.77 -3.21 30.44
CA ILE A 98 21.39 -3.69 30.55
C ILE A 98 21.43 -5.22 30.66
N CYS A 99 20.55 -5.81 31.48
CA CYS A 99 20.47 -7.26 31.58
C CYS A 99 19.84 -7.87 30.33
N ASP A 100 20.31 -9.04 29.88
CA ASP A 100 19.79 -9.74 28.69
C ASP A 100 18.24 -9.88 28.66
N ASN A 101 17.59 -9.97 29.83
CA ASN A 101 16.13 -10.10 29.94
C ASN A 101 15.37 -8.77 29.81
N ASP A 102 16.08 -7.64 29.93
CA ASP A 102 15.55 -6.28 29.82
C ASP A 102 16.20 -5.51 28.63
N ASP A 103 17.17 -6.13 27.98
CA ASP A 103 17.89 -5.61 26.83
C ASP A 103 17.15 -5.92 25.52
N ALA A 104 16.80 -4.87 24.79
CA ALA A 104 16.13 -4.98 23.50
C ALA A 104 17.04 -5.61 22.43
N CYS A 105 18.36 -5.56 22.63
CA CYS A 105 19.33 -6.19 21.76
C CYS A 105 20.47 -6.80 22.58
N VAL A 106 20.37 -8.10 22.86
CA VAL A 106 21.36 -8.91 23.60
C VAL A 106 22.68 -9.11 22.81
N GLY A 107 23.15 -8.11 22.09
CA GLY A 107 24.21 -8.13 21.10
C GLY A 107 24.50 -6.72 20.57
N LEU A 108 25.38 -6.59 19.59
CA LEU A 108 25.73 -5.27 19.08
C LEU A 108 24.80 -4.84 17.95
N TYR A 109 24.40 -3.57 17.98
CA TYR A 109 23.84 -2.91 16.81
C TYR A 109 24.90 -2.78 15.72
N ASP A 110 24.51 -3.05 14.47
CA ASP A 110 25.33 -2.78 13.31
C ASP A 110 25.25 -1.31 12.87
N ALA A 111 25.88 -0.95 11.74
CA ALA A 111 25.88 0.44 11.26
C ALA A 111 24.48 0.98 10.92
N LEU A 112 23.50 0.12 10.68
CA LEU A 112 22.10 0.47 10.39
C LEU A 112 21.23 0.48 11.65
N GLY A 113 21.80 0.25 12.83
CA GLY A 113 21.03 0.15 14.06
C GLY A 113 20.21 -1.14 14.16
N ILE A 114 20.58 -2.20 13.43
CA ILE A 114 19.92 -3.50 13.52
C ILE A 114 20.66 -4.37 14.53
N CYS A 115 19.90 -4.94 15.46
CA CYS A 115 20.44 -5.84 16.47
C CYS A 115 21.07 -7.09 15.84
N ASN A 116 22.33 -7.38 16.15
CA ASN A 116 23.10 -8.47 15.55
C ASN A 116 23.14 -8.42 14.02
N GLY A 117 22.98 -7.22 13.45
CA GLY A 117 23.07 -7.01 12.02
C GLY A 117 24.49 -7.22 11.47
N THR A 118 24.58 -7.42 10.17
CA THR A 118 25.86 -7.72 9.50
C THR A 118 26.49 -6.50 8.85
N CYS A 119 25.89 -5.32 8.95
CA CYS A 119 26.35 -4.15 8.22
C CYS A 119 27.62 -3.54 8.85
N PRO A 120 28.77 -3.55 8.15
CA PRO A 120 30.01 -3.04 8.72
C PRO A 120 30.08 -1.50 8.77
N ALA A 121 29.40 -0.82 7.86
CA ALA A 121 29.41 0.63 7.68
C ALA A 121 28.22 1.09 6.83
N ASP A 122 27.73 2.28 7.14
CA ASP A 122 26.79 3.09 6.37
C ASP A 122 27.39 4.51 6.39
N LEU A 123 28.16 4.84 5.35
CA LEU A 123 29.03 6.02 5.36
C LEU A 123 28.27 7.33 5.12
N ASP A 124 27.23 7.29 4.30
CA ASP A 124 26.39 8.43 3.97
C ASP A 124 25.08 8.49 4.77
N ASN A 125 24.77 7.45 5.55
CA ASN A 125 23.61 7.36 6.45
C ASN A 125 22.29 7.35 5.67
N ASP A 126 22.24 6.60 4.56
CA ASP A 126 21.05 6.43 3.74
C ASP A 126 20.20 5.19 4.11
N ASP A 127 20.56 4.53 5.22
CA ASP A 127 19.98 3.29 5.74
C ASP A 127 20.22 2.06 4.83
N ILE A 128 21.20 2.14 3.92
CA ILE A 128 21.69 1.02 3.10
C ILE A 128 23.13 0.72 3.48
N CYS A 129 23.46 -0.57 3.62
CA CYS A 129 24.81 -0.94 3.98
C CYS A 129 25.81 -0.66 2.85
N ASP A 130 27.00 -0.10 3.13
CA ASP A 130 28.07 0.20 2.15
C ASP A 130 28.38 -0.95 1.16
N THR A 131 28.17 -2.21 1.58
CA THR A 131 28.43 -3.38 0.74
C THR A 131 27.36 -3.65 -0.31
N GLU A 132 26.14 -3.17 -0.06
CA GLU A 132 24.96 -3.31 -0.91
C GLU A 132 24.51 -1.97 -1.51
N ASP A 133 25.04 -0.87 -0.99
CA ASP A 133 24.78 0.47 -1.43
C ASP A 133 25.41 0.72 -2.82
N PRO A 134 24.59 1.04 -3.84
CA PRO A 134 25.09 1.36 -5.17
C PRO A 134 25.91 2.66 -5.21
N CYS A 135 25.83 3.51 -4.19
CA CYS A 135 26.59 4.73 -4.06
C CYS A 135 26.95 5.08 -2.61
N VAL A 136 28.16 4.66 -2.18
CA VAL A 136 28.73 5.02 -0.87
C VAL A 136 29.18 6.49 -0.83
N GLY A 137 28.24 7.44 -0.85
CA GLY A 137 28.44 8.88 -0.91
C GLY A 137 27.26 9.63 -1.55
N ASP A 138 27.35 10.96 -1.61
CA ASP A 138 26.25 11.75 -2.16
C ASP A 138 26.15 11.63 -3.69
N TYR A 139 24.92 11.57 -4.19
CA TYR A 139 24.62 11.85 -5.59
C TYR A 139 24.76 13.35 -5.87
N ASP A 140 25.38 13.69 -6.99
CA ASP A 140 25.34 15.07 -7.49
C ASP A 140 23.97 15.40 -8.13
N VAL A 141 23.79 16.64 -8.61
CA VAL A 141 22.50 17.06 -9.20
C VAL A 141 22.12 16.29 -10.46
N LEU A 142 23.06 15.60 -11.11
CA LEU A 142 22.83 14.74 -12.28
C LEU A 142 22.54 13.29 -11.90
N GLY A 143 22.45 12.98 -10.60
CA GLY A 143 22.27 11.61 -10.10
C GLY A 143 23.51 10.74 -10.28
N ILE A 144 24.70 11.35 -10.39
CA ILE A 144 25.97 10.62 -10.49
C ILE A 144 26.55 10.47 -9.09
N CYS A 145 26.81 9.23 -8.70
CA CYS A 145 27.42 8.91 -7.43
C CYS A 145 28.81 9.56 -7.29
N ASN A 146 29.02 10.33 -6.22
CA ASN A 146 30.25 11.10 -5.99
C ASN A 146 30.60 12.05 -7.16
N GLY A 147 29.58 12.52 -7.88
CA GLY A 147 29.75 13.51 -8.94
C GLY A 147 30.10 14.89 -8.38
N ASP A 148 30.66 15.75 -9.22
CA ASP A 148 31.09 17.11 -8.85
C ASP A 148 30.15 18.20 -9.38
N CYS A 149 29.02 17.82 -9.99
CA CYS A 149 28.09 18.79 -10.52
C CYS A 149 27.27 19.48 -9.43
N THR A 150 27.37 20.80 -9.33
CA THR A 150 26.71 21.57 -8.28
C THR A 150 25.34 22.13 -8.68
N ALA A 151 25.07 22.25 -9.99
CA ALA A 151 23.83 22.81 -10.54
C ALA A 151 23.64 22.36 -12.00
N ASP A 152 22.40 22.08 -12.35
CA ASP A 152 21.86 21.83 -13.69
C ASP A 152 20.52 22.59 -13.73
N GLU A 153 20.58 23.89 -14.05
CA GLU A 153 19.43 24.81 -13.90
C GLU A 153 18.32 24.53 -14.93
N ASP A 154 18.65 23.94 -16.08
CA ASP A 154 17.71 23.65 -17.17
C ASP A 154 17.40 22.16 -17.39
N GLU A 155 17.97 21.29 -16.56
CA GLU A 155 17.73 19.86 -16.48
C GLU A 155 18.06 19.12 -17.80
N ASP A 156 19.04 19.62 -18.57
CA ASP A 156 19.45 19.02 -19.85
C ASP A 156 20.46 17.86 -19.69
N GLY A 157 20.95 17.64 -18.46
CA GLY A 157 21.90 16.59 -18.12
C GLY A 157 23.37 17.00 -18.27
N ILE A 158 23.66 18.29 -18.45
CA ILE A 158 25.01 18.87 -18.51
C ILE A 158 25.16 19.84 -17.35
N CYS A 159 26.28 19.77 -16.63
CA CYS A 159 26.51 20.68 -15.52
C CYS A 159 26.68 22.14 -15.95
N ASP A 160 26.08 23.10 -15.23
CA ASP A 160 26.11 24.54 -15.52
C ASP A 160 27.51 25.10 -15.84
N ASP A 161 28.57 24.55 -15.24
CA ASP A 161 29.95 25.02 -15.41
C ASP A 161 30.59 24.60 -16.75
N VAL A 162 30.02 23.58 -17.39
CA VAL A 162 30.41 23.07 -18.71
C VAL A 162 29.29 23.16 -19.74
N ASP A 163 28.10 23.58 -19.32
CA ASP A 163 26.94 23.75 -20.16
C ASP A 163 27.09 24.98 -21.09
N PRO A 164 27.07 24.78 -22.43
CA PRO A 164 27.11 25.88 -23.38
C PRO A 164 25.88 26.80 -23.33
N CYS A 165 24.77 26.37 -22.74
CA CYS A 165 23.54 27.14 -22.59
C CYS A 165 22.78 26.78 -21.31
N VAL A 166 23.08 27.49 -20.21
CA VAL A 166 22.28 27.41 -18.98
C VAL A 166 20.91 28.03 -19.23
N GLY A 167 19.91 27.22 -19.57
CA GLY A 167 18.54 27.62 -19.89
C GLY A 167 18.03 27.05 -21.23
N SER A 168 16.79 27.35 -21.59
CA SER A 168 16.22 26.83 -22.84
C SER A 168 16.75 27.56 -24.08
N LEU A 169 17.03 26.79 -25.15
CA LEU A 169 17.14 27.33 -26.51
C LEU A 169 15.76 27.82 -26.98
N ASP A 170 15.74 28.98 -27.64
CA ASP A 170 14.55 29.47 -28.35
C ASP A 170 14.40 28.80 -29.74
N ALA A 171 13.35 29.14 -30.49
CA ALA A 171 13.10 28.54 -31.81
C ALA A 171 14.19 28.85 -32.86
N LEU A 172 15.12 29.77 -32.58
CA LEU A 172 16.28 30.11 -33.43
C LEU A 172 17.59 29.48 -32.93
N ASN A 173 17.51 28.53 -32.00
CA ASN A 173 18.65 27.93 -31.30
C ASN A 173 19.54 28.96 -30.59
N VAL A 174 18.95 30.05 -30.11
CA VAL A 174 19.64 31.05 -29.28
C VAL A 174 19.36 30.74 -27.81
N CYS A 175 20.44 30.60 -27.04
CA CYS A 175 20.34 30.38 -25.61
C CYS A 175 19.61 31.53 -24.89
N ASN A 176 18.54 31.21 -24.17
CA ASN A 176 17.67 32.17 -23.50
C ASN A 176 17.17 33.28 -24.44
N GLY A 177 16.89 32.92 -25.70
CA GLY A 177 16.31 33.82 -26.67
C GLY A 177 14.81 34.01 -26.50
N ASP A 178 14.28 35.09 -27.07
CA ASP A 178 12.87 35.50 -26.92
C ASP A 178 11.97 35.01 -28.08
N CYS A 179 12.44 34.04 -28.89
CA CYS A 179 11.67 33.55 -30.02
C CYS A 179 10.79 32.32 -29.68
N PRO A 180 9.46 32.47 -29.55
CA PRO A 180 8.56 31.36 -29.21
C PRO A 180 8.34 30.36 -30.36
N ALA A 181 8.47 30.76 -31.62
CA ALA A 181 8.26 29.91 -32.79
C ALA A 181 8.92 30.54 -34.04
N ASP A 182 9.48 29.68 -34.90
CA ASP A 182 9.94 29.97 -36.27
C ASP A 182 9.40 28.78 -37.11
N VAL A 183 8.20 28.94 -37.66
CA VAL A 183 7.42 27.85 -38.27
C VAL A 183 7.96 27.44 -39.64
N ASP A 184 8.56 28.37 -40.37
CA ASP A 184 9.07 28.14 -41.72
C ASP A 184 10.61 28.01 -41.82
N GLU A 185 11.30 28.13 -40.68
CA GLU A 185 12.74 27.97 -40.51
C GLU A 185 13.57 28.98 -41.34
N ASP A 186 13.03 30.18 -41.58
CA ASP A 186 13.70 31.21 -42.38
C ASP A 186 14.71 32.06 -41.56
N GLY A 187 14.69 31.92 -40.23
CA GLY A 187 15.56 32.63 -39.30
C GLY A 187 14.98 33.94 -38.75
N VAL A 188 13.69 34.20 -38.99
CA VAL A 188 12.88 35.26 -38.37
C VAL A 188 11.83 34.60 -37.48
N CYS A 189 11.61 35.17 -36.30
CA CYS A 189 10.60 34.63 -35.40
C CYS A 189 9.19 34.95 -35.90
N ASP A 190 8.22 34.03 -35.78
CA ASP A 190 6.81 34.24 -36.18
C ASP A 190 6.23 35.55 -35.64
N ASN A 191 6.57 35.89 -34.39
CA ASN A 191 6.07 37.11 -33.72
C ASN A 191 6.75 38.40 -34.22
N ALA A 192 7.83 38.27 -34.97
CA ALA A 192 8.61 39.32 -35.60
C ALA A 192 8.40 39.36 -37.13
N GLU A 193 7.65 38.42 -37.68
CA GLU A 193 7.31 38.39 -39.10
C GLU A 193 6.46 39.60 -39.49
N ILE A 194 6.79 40.17 -40.64
CA ILE A 194 6.04 41.26 -41.25
C ILE A 194 5.46 40.72 -42.55
N PHE A 195 4.15 40.45 -42.52
CA PHE A 195 3.38 40.03 -43.70
C PHE A 195 3.29 41.15 -44.75
N GLY A 196 3.56 40.82 -46.01
CA GLY A 196 3.39 41.72 -47.15
C GLY A 196 4.11 41.22 -48.40
N CYS A 197 3.95 41.93 -49.51
CA CYS A 197 4.58 41.52 -50.77
C CYS A 197 6.12 41.63 -50.77
N THR A 198 6.83 40.53 -51.00
CA THR A 198 8.30 40.41 -51.06
C THR A 198 8.87 40.46 -52.48
N ASP A 199 8.02 40.37 -53.51
CA ASP A 199 8.46 40.48 -54.91
C ASP A 199 8.78 41.93 -55.29
N GLU A 200 10.06 42.22 -55.55
CA GLU A 200 10.57 43.53 -55.96
C GLU A 200 9.96 44.09 -57.26
N ASN A 201 9.26 43.26 -58.04
CA ASN A 201 8.59 43.65 -59.29
C ASN A 201 7.10 43.98 -59.11
N ALA A 202 6.52 43.76 -57.92
CA ALA A 202 5.16 44.15 -57.61
C ALA A 202 5.07 45.65 -57.31
N CYS A 203 3.96 46.29 -57.70
CA CYS A 203 3.75 47.72 -57.45
C CYS A 203 3.46 48.04 -55.98
N ASN A 204 3.18 47.04 -55.14
CA ASN A 204 3.05 47.14 -53.69
C ASN A 204 4.14 46.38 -52.91
N TYR A 205 5.31 46.17 -53.51
CA TYR A 205 6.49 45.59 -52.83
C TYR A 205 6.79 46.30 -51.51
N ASN A 206 7.00 45.51 -50.45
CA ASN A 206 7.33 45.97 -49.12
C ASN A 206 8.71 45.44 -48.70
N SER A 207 9.73 46.30 -48.69
CA SER A 207 11.11 45.91 -48.37
C SER A 207 11.36 45.55 -46.90
N ILE A 208 10.36 45.69 -46.03
CA ILE A 208 10.42 45.22 -44.64
C ILE A 208 9.54 43.99 -44.41
N ALA A 209 8.81 43.52 -45.44
CA ALA A 209 8.10 42.26 -45.32
C ALA A 209 9.12 41.13 -45.23
N THR A 210 8.94 40.27 -44.24
CA THR A 210 9.70 39.04 -44.08
C THR A 210 8.91 37.85 -44.59
N GLU A 211 7.57 37.96 -44.64
CA GLU A 211 6.68 36.86 -45.05
C GLU A 211 5.66 37.25 -46.12
N GLU A 212 5.46 36.36 -47.10
CA GLU A 212 4.60 36.59 -48.26
C GLU A 212 3.12 36.33 -47.95
N ASP A 213 2.30 37.37 -47.94
CA ASP A 213 0.86 37.28 -47.67
C ASP A 213 -0.01 37.15 -48.93
N SER A 214 0.61 36.86 -50.08
CA SER A 214 -0.03 36.85 -51.40
C SER A 214 -0.69 38.18 -51.80
N SER A 215 -0.31 39.30 -51.17
CA SER A 215 -0.84 40.62 -51.53
C SER A 215 -0.19 41.23 -52.78
N CYS A 216 0.83 40.60 -53.37
CA CYS A 216 1.54 41.15 -54.52
C CYS A 216 0.61 41.48 -55.71
N ALA A 217 0.57 42.77 -56.05
CA ALA A 217 -0.18 43.32 -57.16
C ALA A 217 0.79 43.84 -58.23
N TYR A 218 0.41 43.71 -59.50
CA TYR A 218 1.20 44.18 -60.65
C TYR A 218 0.40 45.21 -61.44
N LEU A 219 1.09 46.12 -62.13
CA LEU A 219 0.44 47.16 -62.93
C LEU A 219 -0.22 46.54 -64.17
N ASP A 220 -1.44 46.98 -64.48
CA ASP A 220 -2.13 46.68 -65.73
C ASP A 220 -1.88 47.74 -66.81
N VAL A 221 -2.58 47.66 -67.95
CA VAL A 221 -2.38 48.56 -69.10
C VAL A 221 -2.79 50.00 -68.80
N LEU A 222 -3.59 50.25 -67.76
CA LEU A 222 -3.98 51.57 -67.28
C LEU A 222 -3.09 52.10 -66.15
N ASP A 223 -1.94 51.45 -65.92
CA ASP A 223 -1.04 51.71 -64.80
C ASP A 223 -1.74 51.57 -63.42
N GLU A 224 -2.79 50.75 -63.33
CA GLU A 224 -3.47 50.46 -62.07
C GLU A 224 -2.87 49.21 -61.40
N CYS A 225 -2.50 49.36 -60.12
CA CYS A 225 -1.88 48.28 -59.35
C CYS A 225 -2.91 47.20 -58.98
N GLY A 226 -2.77 46.00 -59.54
CA GLY A 226 -3.70 44.89 -59.35
C GLY A 226 -4.90 44.91 -60.32
N GLY A 227 -4.86 45.78 -61.33
CA GLY A 227 -5.90 45.85 -62.36
C GLY A 227 -5.86 44.66 -63.32
N SER A 228 -6.93 44.48 -64.10
CA SER A 228 -7.09 43.38 -65.06
C SER A 228 -7.19 43.84 -66.50
N CYS A 229 -7.00 45.15 -66.77
CA CYS A 229 -7.25 45.70 -68.09
C CYS A 229 -6.17 45.31 -69.11
N THR A 230 -6.60 44.81 -70.27
CA THR A 230 -5.71 44.32 -71.33
C THR A 230 -5.59 45.25 -72.54
N ALA A 231 -6.51 46.21 -72.73
CA ALA A 231 -6.48 47.23 -73.79
C ALA A 231 -7.42 48.42 -73.49
N ASP A 232 -7.02 49.65 -73.87
CA ASP A 232 -7.84 50.88 -73.89
C ASP A 232 -7.53 51.62 -75.20
N LEU A 233 -8.45 51.54 -76.17
CA LEU A 233 -8.19 51.93 -77.56
C LEU A 233 -8.47 53.42 -77.84
N ASP A 234 -9.48 54.02 -77.21
CA ASP A 234 -9.82 55.44 -77.38
C ASP A 234 -9.26 56.35 -76.28
N ASN A 235 -8.55 55.76 -75.30
CA ASN A 235 -7.88 56.41 -74.17
C ASN A 235 -8.85 57.21 -73.29
N ASP A 236 -10.06 56.72 -73.10
CA ASP A 236 -11.04 57.34 -72.20
C ASP A 236 -10.88 56.89 -70.74
N GLY A 237 -10.02 55.89 -70.49
CA GLY A 237 -9.71 55.34 -69.16
C GLY A 237 -10.60 54.18 -68.74
N ILE A 238 -11.42 53.63 -69.63
CA ILE A 238 -12.21 52.41 -69.44
C ILE A 238 -11.61 51.30 -70.32
N CYS A 239 -11.55 50.06 -69.79
CA CYS A 239 -11.01 48.95 -70.56
C CYS A 239 -11.95 48.54 -71.70
N ASP A 240 -11.41 48.24 -72.89
CA ASP A 240 -12.18 47.92 -74.11
C ASP A 240 -13.20 46.78 -73.95
N ASP A 241 -12.94 45.82 -73.04
CA ASP A 241 -13.81 44.66 -72.81
C ASP A 241 -15.01 44.96 -71.90
N VAL A 242 -14.96 46.09 -71.20
CA VAL A 242 -16.06 46.62 -70.38
C VAL A 242 -16.55 47.98 -70.85
N ASP A 243 -15.90 48.59 -71.85
CA ASP A 243 -16.34 49.82 -72.48
C ASP A 243 -17.54 49.56 -73.40
N ALA A 244 -18.68 50.12 -73.00
CA ALA A 244 -19.94 50.01 -73.72
C ALA A 244 -19.97 50.82 -75.03
N CYS A 245 -19.03 51.75 -75.24
CA CYS A 245 -18.86 52.48 -76.49
C CYS A 245 -17.43 52.97 -76.67
N VAL A 246 -16.68 52.15 -77.39
CA VAL A 246 -15.40 52.55 -77.97
C VAL A 246 -15.66 53.66 -79.01
N GLY A 247 -15.59 54.94 -78.61
CA GLY A 247 -16.05 56.11 -79.36
C GLY A 247 -16.72 57.22 -78.50
N SER A 248 -17.85 57.77 -78.97
CA SER A 248 -18.57 58.84 -78.23
C SER A 248 -20.09 58.79 -78.42
N TYR A 249 -20.87 58.97 -77.35
CA TYR A 249 -22.34 58.97 -77.36
C TYR A 249 -22.99 60.31 -77.77
N ASP A 250 -24.22 60.26 -78.30
CA ASP A 250 -25.06 61.44 -78.57
C ASP A 250 -26.05 61.76 -77.43
N ALA A 251 -26.97 62.72 -77.62
CA ALA A 251 -27.91 63.16 -76.57
C ALA A 251 -29.01 62.14 -76.22
N LEU A 252 -29.18 61.06 -76.99
CA LEU A 252 -30.09 59.93 -76.66
C LEU A 252 -29.32 58.73 -76.09
N GLY A 253 -28.02 58.88 -75.85
CA GLY A 253 -27.17 57.79 -75.38
C GLY A 253 -26.83 56.75 -76.45
N ASP A 254 -27.00 57.08 -77.74
CA ASP A 254 -26.61 56.19 -78.83
C ASP A 254 -25.12 56.37 -79.17
N CYS A 255 -24.36 55.27 -79.14
CA CYS A 255 -22.93 55.27 -79.44
C CYS A 255 -22.71 55.70 -80.90
N ASN A 256 -22.11 56.87 -81.10
CA ASN A 256 -21.94 57.56 -82.38
C ASN A 256 -23.26 58.01 -83.05
N GLY A 257 -24.29 58.40 -82.27
CA GLY A 257 -25.59 58.91 -82.74
C GLY A 257 -25.63 60.40 -83.16
N GLY A 258 -26.83 60.96 -83.39
CA GLY A 258 -27.06 62.33 -83.89
C GLY A 258 -28.15 63.20 -83.24
N CYS A 259 -28.79 62.82 -82.12
CA CYS A 259 -29.75 63.69 -81.42
C CYS A 259 -29.01 64.75 -80.56
N THR A 260 -29.64 65.93 -80.40
CA THR A 260 -29.03 67.08 -79.71
C THR A 260 -29.64 67.43 -78.35
N ALA A 261 -30.88 67.02 -78.04
CA ALA A 261 -31.53 67.17 -76.74
C ALA A 261 -32.80 66.30 -76.62
N ASP A 262 -33.00 65.70 -75.44
CA ASP A 262 -34.18 64.99 -74.93
C ASP A 262 -34.25 65.39 -73.43
N ILE A 263 -35.24 66.19 -73.03
CA ILE A 263 -35.30 66.88 -71.73
C ILE A 263 -35.92 66.01 -70.65
N ASP A 264 -36.88 65.18 -71.00
CA ASP A 264 -37.58 64.27 -70.09
C ASP A 264 -37.20 62.79 -70.29
N ASP A 265 -36.19 62.53 -71.14
CA ASP A 265 -35.55 61.23 -71.37
C ASP A 265 -36.57 60.14 -71.74
N ASP A 266 -37.65 60.51 -72.45
CA ASP A 266 -38.72 59.59 -72.84
C ASP A 266 -38.38 58.81 -74.13
N GLY A 267 -37.20 59.08 -74.71
CA GLY A 267 -36.67 58.44 -75.91
C GLY A 267 -37.16 59.10 -77.19
N VAL A 268 -37.76 60.29 -77.10
CA VAL A 268 -38.19 61.11 -78.21
C VAL A 268 -37.49 62.46 -78.09
N CYS A 269 -36.73 62.87 -79.12
CA CYS A 269 -36.11 64.21 -79.08
C CYS A 269 -37.20 65.30 -78.88
N ASP A 270 -36.89 66.30 -78.06
CA ASP A 270 -37.82 67.35 -77.58
C ASP A 270 -38.66 68.04 -78.65
N ASP A 271 -38.17 68.09 -79.88
CA ASP A 271 -38.86 68.73 -80.98
C ASP A 271 -40.10 67.95 -81.46
N GLU A 272 -40.31 66.74 -80.96
CA GLU A 272 -41.41 65.85 -81.34
C GLU A 272 -42.24 65.27 -80.16
N ASP A 273 -41.97 65.62 -78.89
CA ASP A 273 -42.69 65.08 -77.70
C ASP A 273 -43.94 65.91 -77.24
N PRO A 274 -45.14 65.29 -77.12
CA PRO A 274 -46.36 65.91 -76.60
C PRO A 274 -46.47 66.08 -75.07
N CYS A 275 -45.61 65.48 -74.24
CA CYS A 275 -45.68 65.60 -72.78
C CYS A 275 -44.28 65.66 -72.16
N VAL A 276 -43.68 66.86 -72.18
CA VAL A 276 -42.36 67.11 -71.60
C VAL A 276 -42.41 66.94 -70.06
N GLY A 277 -42.30 65.69 -69.59
CA GLY A 277 -42.43 65.20 -68.21
C GLY A 277 -43.34 63.96 -68.05
N THR A 278 -43.25 63.21 -66.94
CA THR A 278 -43.90 61.89 -66.80
C THR A 278 -45.26 61.89 -66.06
N PRO A 279 -46.24 61.05 -66.47
CA PRO A 279 -47.45 60.73 -65.68
C PRO A 279 -47.20 59.72 -64.56
N ASP A 280 -47.99 59.81 -63.47
CA ASP A 280 -47.97 58.87 -62.34
C ASP A 280 -48.88 57.64 -62.55
N ALA A 281 -48.81 56.65 -61.67
CA ALA A 281 -49.54 55.37 -61.75
C ALA A 281 -51.07 55.49 -61.59
N LEU A 282 -51.55 56.65 -61.12
CA LEU A 282 -52.97 56.99 -61.09
C LEU A 282 -53.41 57.78 -62.34
N GLY A 283 -52.50 57.99 -63.30
CA GLY A 283 -52.73 58.62 -64.61
C GLY A 283 -52.62 60.15 -64.61
N VAL A 284 -51.92 60.75 -63.65
CA VAL A 284 -51.78 62.19 -63.48
C VAL A 284 -50.40 62.65 -63.95
N CYS A 285 -50.34 63.51 -64.98
CA CYS A 285 -49.09 64.15 -65.43
C CYS A 285 -48.41 64.92 -64.26
N ASN A 286 -47.17 64.53 -63.93
CA ASN A 286 -46.41 64.95 -62.76
C ASN A 286 -47.08 64.68 -61.40
N GLY A 287 -47.71 63.51 -61.21
CA GLY A 287 -48.22 63.07 -59.91
C GLY A 287 -47.21 62.22 -59.11
N ASP A 288 -47.54 61.91 -57.85
CA ASP A 288 -46.62 61.34 -56.86
C ASP A 288 -46.86 59.84 -56.57
N CYS A 289 -47.75 59.15 -57.29
CA CYS A 289 -47.98 57.71 -57.10
C CYS A 289 -47.15 56.85 -58.07
N PRO A 290 -46.11 56.14 -57.61
CA PRO A 290 -45.27 55.33 -58.49
C PRO A 290 -45.88 54.02 -59.00
N SER A 291 -46.82 53.38 -58.27
CA SER A 291 -47.46 52.11 -58.68
C SER A 291 -48.72 51.81 -57.85
N ASP A 292 -49.71 51.13 -58.42
CA ASP A 292 -50.94 50.61 -57.76
C ASP A 292 -51.25 49.25 -58.42
N ALA A 293 -50.61 48.20 -57.90
CA ALA A 293 -50.51 46.89 -58.54
C ALA A 293 -51.83 46.09 -58.48
N ASP A 294 -52.57 46.20 -57.37
CA ASP A 294 -53.79 45.44 -57.13
C ASP A 294 -55.08 46.23 -57.44
N GLN A 295 -54.95 47.54 -57.75
CA GLN A 295 -56.02 48.47 -58.13
C GLN A 295 -57.02 48.72 -57.00
N ASP A 296 -56.59 48.60 -55.74
CA ASP A 296 -57.43 48.87 -54.59
C ASP A 296 -57.51 50.38 -54.23
N GLY A 297 -56.65 51.19 -54.84
CA GLY A 297 -56.60 52.65 -54.68
C GLY A 297 -55.65 53.15 -53.58
N VAL A 298 -54.80 52.27 -53.04
CA VAL A 298 -53.61 52.60 -52.27
C VAL A 298 -52.40 52.44 -53.20
N CYS A 299 -51.45 53.37 -53.13
CA CYS A 299 -50.24 53.28 -53.93
C CYS A 299 -49.32 52.24 -53.27
N ASP A 300 -48.62 51.38 -54.03
CA ASP A 300 -47.79 50.28 -53.51
C ASP A 300 -46.79 50.75 -52.43
N ASN A 301 -46.29 51.99 -52.56
CA ASN A 301 -45.35 52.59 -51.60
C ASN A 301 -45.99 53.01 -50.25
N ALA A 302 -47.31 52.85 -50.13
CA ALA A 302 -48.10 53.13 -48.93
C ALA A 302 -48.74 51.85 -48.35
N GLU A 303 -48.47 50.68 -48.95
CA GLU A 303 -48.92 49.39 -48.44
C GLU A 303 -48.02 48.91 -47.28
N ILE A 304 -48.65 48.32 -46.27
CA ILE A 304 -47.98 47.70 -45.13
C ILE A 304 -48.16 46.18 -45.28
N LEU A 305 -47.06 45.50 -45.62
CA LEU A 305 -47.02 44.05 -45.74
C LEU A 305 -47.10 43.38 -44.36
N GLY A 306 -47.93 42.36 -44.22
CA GLY A 306 -47.95 41.49 -43.03
C GLY A 306 -49.14 40.54 -42.99
N CYS A 307 -49.23 39.70 -41.96
CA CYS A 307 -50.34 38.76 -41.83
C CYS A 307 -51.64 39.49 -41.42
N ASP A 308 -52.61 39.57 -42.34
CA ASP A 308 -53.92 40.17 -42.10
C ASP A 308 -54.98 39.19 -41.54
N ASP A 309 -54.63 37.92 -41.34
CA ASP A 309 -55.53 36.90 -40.80
C ASP A 309 -55.59 36.92 -39.28
N THR A 310 -56.73 37.34 -38.73
CA THR A 310 -57.01 37.39 -37.28
C THR A 310 -56.92 36.05 -36.54
N ALA A 311 -56.87 34.92 -37.26
CA ALA A 311 -56.72 33.58 -36.70
C ALA A 311 -55.26 33.08 -36.65
N ALA A 312 -54.33 33.79 -37.31
CA ALA A 312 -52.91 33.46 -37.27
C ALA A 312 -52.26 33.91 -35.96
N CYS A 313 -51.24 33.18 -35.50
CA CYS A 313 -50.53 33.51 -34.26
C CYS A 313 -49.62 34.75 -34.41
N ASN A 314 -49.32 35.17 -35.64
CA ASN A 314 -48.53 36.36 -35.99
C ASN A 314 -49.34 37.46 -36.69
N TYR A 315 -50.66 37.53 -36.46
CA TYR A 315 -51.53 38.58 -36.99
C TYR A 315 -51.02 40.01 -36.71
N ASP A 316 -50.92 40.83 -37.76
CA ASP A 316 -50.59 42.26 -37.67
C ASP A 316 -51.82 43.15 -38.00
N PRO A 317 -52.37 43.89 -37.01
CA PRO A 317 -53.52 44.76 -37.23
C PRO A 317 -53.26 46.00 -38.09
N VAL A 318 -52.01 46.29 -38.49
CA VAL A 318 -51.69 47.40 -39.41
C VAL A 318 -51.36 46.95 -40.84
N ALA A 319 -51.33 45.65 -41.11
CA ALA A 319 -51.13 45.15 -42.46
C ALA A 319 -52.29 45.59 -43.39
N THR A 320 -51.94 46.17 -44.53
CA THR A 320 -52.88 46.53 -45.60
C THR A 320 -52.80 45.57 -46.78
N GLU A 321 -51.77 44.72 -46.85
CA GLU A 321 -51.63 43.65 -47.84
C GLU A 321 -51.07 42.38 -47.17
N ASN A 322 -51.66 41.22 -47.48
CA ASN A 322 -51.20 39.93 -46.98
C ASN A 322 -50.00 39.42 -47.78
N ASP A 323 -48.83 39.40 -47.16
CA ASP A 323 -47.57 38.95 -47.76
C ASP A 323 -47.36 37.42 -47.70
N GLY A 324 -48.36 36.68 -47.23
CA GLY A 324 -48.30 35.23 -47.03
C GLY A 324 -47.54 34.81 -45.78
N SER A 325 -47.18 35.73 -44.89
CA SER A 325 -46.43 35.44 -43.65
C SER A 325 -47.26 34.76 -42.56
N CYS A 326 -48.58 34.58 -42.73
CA CYS A 326 -49.44 34.01 -41.69
C CYS A 326 -49.02 32.59 -41.25
N THR A 327 -48.78 32.41 -39.95
CA THR A 327 -48.41 31.14 -39.34
C THR A 327 -49.43 30.67 -38.30
N THR A 328 -49.43 29.35 -38.05
CA THR A 328 -50.22 28.70 -37.00
C THR A 328 -49.31 28.26 -35.87
N LEU A 329 -49.89 28.05 -34.68
CA LEU A 329 -49.19 27.37 -33.58
C LEU A 329 -48.92 25.92 -33.97
N ASP A 330 -47.76 25.41 -33.57
CA ASP A 330 -47.39 24.00 -33.68
C ASP A 330 -47.78 23.21 -32.42
N ALA A 331 -47.36 21.94 -32.30
CA ALA A 331 -47.70 21.09 -31.16
C ALA A 331 -47.07 21.54 -29.81
N LEU A 332 -46.07 22.42 -29.83
CA LEU A 332 -45.42 22.99 -28.65
C LEU A 332 -45.92 24.41 -28.33
N ASP A 333 -47.04 24.82 -28.94
CA ASP A 333 -47.57 26.19 -28.87
C ASP A 333 -46.56 27.26 -29.38
N GLU A 334 -45.63 26.89 -30.26
CA GLU A 334 -44.72 27.83 -30.92
C GLU A 334 -45.30 28.33 -32.25
N CYS A 335 -45.24 29.65 -32.46
CA CYS A 335 -45.80 30.27 -33.66
C CYS A 335 -44.91 30.05 -34.88
N GLY A 336 -45.37 29.24 -35.84
CA GLY A 336 -44.59 28.87 -37.03
C GLY A 336 -43.51 27.82 -36.78
N GLY A 337 -43.59 27.07 -35.67
CA GLY A 337 -42.73 25.92 -35.43
C GLY A 337 -43.10 24.71 -36.29
N ASP A 338 -42.15 23.78 -36.44
CA ASP A 338 -42.29 22.58 -37.27
C ASP A 338 -42.81 21.37 -36.48
N CYS A 339 -43.14 21.50 -35.20
CA CYS A 339 -43.47 20.35 -34.38
C CYS A 339 -44.88 19.80 -34.66
N THR A 340 -44.94 18.57 -35.16
CA THR A 340 -46.20 17.95 -35.57
C THR A 340 -46.93 17.17 -34.47
N ALA A 341 -46.21 16.72 -33.44
CA ALA A 341 -46.76 16.01 -32.28
C ALA A 341 -45.78 16.06 -31.09
N ASP A 342 -46.35 16.15 -29.89
CA ASP A 342 -45.68 15.96 -28.59
C ASP A 342 -46.62 15.05 -27.77
N ALA A 343 -46.38 13.74 -27.87
CA ALA A 343 -47.33 12.73 -27.40
C ALA A 343 -47.35 12.58 -25.87
N ASP A 344 -46.23 12.83 -25.19
CA ASP A 344 -46.07 12.72 -23.74
C ASP A 344 -46.07 14.08 -23.01
N ASN A 345 -46.05 15.20 -23.75
CA ASN A 345 -46.06 16.57 -23.26
C ASN A 345 -44.80 16.94 -22.46
N ASP A 346 -43.63 16.41 -22.86
CA ASP A 346 -42.36 16.71 -22.20
C ASP A 346 -41.67 17.99 -22.75
N GLY A 347 -42.19 18.56 -23.85
CA GLY A 347 -41.69 19.76 -24.49
C GLY A 347 -40.64 19.52 -25.58
N ILE A 348 -40.44 18.26 -25.99
CA ILE A 348 -39.61 17.85 -27.12
C ILE A 348 -40.54 17.27 -28.20
N CYS A 349 -40.25 17.55 -29.48
CA CYS A 349 -41.10 17.03 -30.55
C CYS A 349 -40.86 15.54 -30.81
N ASP A 350 -41.92 14.76 -31.06
CA ASP A 350 -41.88 13.29 -31.27
C ASP A 350 -40.83 12.83 -32.31
N ASP A 351 -40.50 13.66 -33.31
CA ASP A 351 -39.56 13.33 -34.38
C ASP A 351 -38.09 13.54 -34.02
N VAL A 352 -37.82 14.30 -32.95
CA VAL A 352 -36.49 14.51 -32.37
C VAL A 352 -36.38 13.97 -30.94
N ASP A 353 -37.50 13.55 -30.35
CA ASP A 353 -37.56 12.92 -29.05
C ASP A 353 -37.10 11.46 -29.14
N SER A 354 -36.03 11.19 -28.39
CA SER A 354 -35.45 9.86 -28.25
C SER A 354 -36.29 8.92 -27.37
N CYS A 355 -37.22 9.45 -26.58
CA CYS A 355 -38.06 8.70 -25.66
C CYS A 355 -39.51 9.22 -25.61
N ILE A 356 -40.31 8.76 -26.57
CA ILE A 356 -41.75 9.00 -26.55
C ILE A 356 -42.38 8.20 -25.39
N GLY A 357 -42.63 8.85 -24.26
CA GLY A 357 -43.24 8.29 -23.05
C GLY A 357 -42.69 8.88 -21.74
N ALA A 358 -42.45 8.02 -20.76
CA ALA A 358 -41.85 8.42 -19.49
C ALA A 358 -40.63 7.57 -19.20
N LEU A 359 -39.58 8.20 -18.69
CA LEU A 359 -38.44 7.49 -18.11
C LEU A 359 -38.89 6.82 -16.80
N ASP A 360 -38.44 5.59 -16.58
CA ASP A 360 -38.58 4.91 -15.31
C ASP A 360 -37.52 5.36 -14.28
N ALA A 361 -37.48 4.74 -13.10
CA ALA A 361 -36.58 5.15 -12.01
C ALA A 361 -35.07 5.05 -12.37
N ILE A 362 -34.70 4.23 -13.35
CA ILE A 362 -33.31 4.03 -13.81
C ILE A 362 -33.02 4.72 -15.15
N GLY A 363 -33.92 5.60 -15.62
CA GLY A 363 -33.73 6.37 -16.85
C GLY A 363 -33.97 5.58 -18.15
N VAL A 364 -34.68 4.44 -18.08
CA VAL A 364 -35.06 3.65 -19.25
C VAL A 364 -36.42 4.11 -19.77
N CYS A 365 -36.48 4.42 -21.06
CA CYS A 365 -37.70 4.85 -21.72
C CYS A 365 -38.79 3.76 -21.68
N ASN A 366 -39.95 4.08 -21.09
CA ASN A 366 -41.06 3.15 -20.90
C ASN A 366 -40.67 1.86 -20.14
N GLY A 367 -39.67 1.95 -19.26
CA GLY A 367 -39.28 0.84 -18.38
C GLY A 367 -40.27 0.62 -17.22
N ASP A 368 -40.11 -0.49 -16.51
CA ASP A 368 -41.01 -0.92 -15.42
C ASP A 368 -40.41 -0.69 -14.02
N CYS A 369 -39.28 0.01 -13.93
CA CYS A 369 -38.60 0.32 -12.68
C CYS A 369 -39.37 1.35 -11.85
N THR A 370 -39.91 0.94 -10.70
CA THR A 370 -40.71 1.83 -9.85
C THR A 370 -39.89 2.61 -8.82
N ALA A 371 -38.70 2.13 -8.48
CA ALA A 371 -37.79 2.73 -7.52
C ALA A 371 -36.35 2.23 -7.78
N ASP A 372 -35.41 3.14 -7.58
CA ASP A 372 -33.96 2.97 -7.54
C ASP A 372 -33.51 3.93 -6.42
N ILE A 373 -33.40 3.41 -5.20
CA ILE A 373 -33.20 4.24 -4.00
C ILE A 373 -31.77 4.75 -3.88
N ASP A 374 -30.79 3.97 -4.32
CA ASP A 374 -29.37 4.26 -4.18
C ASP A 374 -28.74 4.86 -5.46
N GLY A 375 -29.43 4.76 -6.59
CA GLY A 375 -29.08 5.39 -7.86
C GLY A 375 -28.03 4.61 -8.66
N ASP A 376 -27.89 3.31 -8.44
CA ASP A 376 -26.86 2.48 -9.07
C ASP A 376 -27.24 1.96 -10.47
N GLY A 377 -28.49 2.17 -10.89
CA GLY A 377 -29.03 1.74 -12.18
C GLY A 377 -29.64 0.33 -12.19
N VAL A 378 -29.84 -0.28 -11.02
CA VAL A 378 -30.60 -1.52 -10.81
C VAL A 378 -31.88 -1.18 -10.03
N CYS A 379 -33.02 -1.75 -10.44
CA CYS A 379 -34.26 -1.52 -9.68
C CYS A 379 -34.23 -2.22 -8.32
N ASP A 380 -34.77 -1.59 -7.28
CA ASP A 380 -34.97 -2.18 -5.94
C ASP A 380 -35.58 -3.60 -5.99
N SER A 381 -36.50 -3.86 -6.93
CA SER A 381 -37.18 -5.16 -7.06
C SER A 381 -36.30 -6.27 -7.65
N SER A 382 -35.19 -5.88 -8.26
CA SER A 382 -34.23 -6.73 -8.97
C SER A 382 -32.89 -6.78 -8.24
N GLU A 383 -32.77 -6.10 -7.10
CA GLU A 383 -31.57 -6.11 -6.29
C GLU A 383 -31.30 -7.51 -5.71
N LEU A 384 -30.05 -7.94 -5.83
CA LEU A 384 -29.55 -9.16 -5.23
C LEU A 384 -28.59 -8.79 -4.10
N LEU A 385 -29.06 -8.99 -2.87
CA LEU A 385 -28.27 -8.81 -1.65
C LEU A 385 -27.07 -9.77 -1.62
N GLY A 386 -25.88 -9.25 -1.35
CA GLY A 386 -24.66 -10.02 -1.13
C GLY A 386 -23.43 -9.14 -1.09
N CYS A 387 -22.24 -9.74 -1.02
CA CYS A 387 -21.00 -8.98 -1.05
C CYS A 387 -20.65 -8.51 -2.48
N THR A 388 -20.53 -7.20 -2.67
CA THR A 388 -20.18 -6.52 -3.93
C THR A 388 -18.70 -6.11 -4.00
N ASP A 389 -17.97 -6.15 -2.88
CA ASP A 389 -16.51 -5.92 -2.86
C ASP A 389 -15.74 -7.04 -3.56
N GLU A 390 -15.09 -6.73 -4.68
CA GLU A 390 -14.29 -7.67 -5.48
C GLU A 390 -13.09 -8.27 -4.74
N ASN A 391 -12.65 -7.63 -3.65
CA ASN A 391 -11.54 -8.10 -2.82
C ASN A 391 -12.00 -8.95 -1.63
N ALA A 392 -13.30 -9.08 -1.40
CA ALA A 392 -13.83 -9.97 -0.39
C ALA A 392 -13.88 -11.41 -0.93
N CYS A 393 -13.54 -12.38 -0.09
CA CYS A 393 -13.44 -13.76 -0.52
C CYS A 393 -14.80 -14.49 -0.64
N ASN A 394 -15.90 -13.86 -0.22
CA ASN A 394 -17.26 -14.25 -0.58
C ASN A 394 -17.94 -13.28 -1.57
N TYR A 395 -17.14 -12.52 -2.35
CA TYR A 395 -17.63 -11.69 -3.45
C TYR A 395 -18.62 -12.44 -4.34
N ASN A 396 -19.77 -11.83 -4.59
CA ASN A 396 -20.77 -12.34 -5.50
C ASN A 396 -20.95 -11.35 -6.65
N VAL A 397 -20.46 -11.73 -7.83
CA VAL A 397 -20.61 -10.93 -9.08
C VAL A 397 -22.06 -10.65 -9.49
N ASN A 398 -23.03 -11.39 -8.93
CA ASN A 398 -24.45 -11.13 -9.18
C ASN A 398 -25.10 -10.31 -8.06
N ALA A 399 -24.38 -9.99 -6.99
CA ALA A 399 -24.89 -9.07 -5.98
C ALA A 399 -24.88 -7.66 -6.56
N THR A 400 -25.98 -6.96 -6.35
CA THR A 400 -26.16 -5.56 -6.78
C THR A 400 -26.39 -4.66 -5.57
N GLU A 401 -26.39 -5.19 -4.35
CA GLU A 401 -26.57 -4.42 -3.11
C GLU A 401 -25.82 -5.09 -1.96
N GLU A 402 -25.12 -4.29 -1.16
CA GLU A 402 -24.28 -4.74 -0.04
C GLU A 402 -25.14 -5.11 1.18
N ASP A 403 -25.13 -6.39 1.55
CA ASP A 403 -25.85 -6.87 2.74
C ASP A 403 -24.98 -6.97 4.00
N GLY A 404 -23.72 -6.52 3.92
CA GLY A 404 -22.74 -6.59 4.99
C GLY A 404 -22.21 -8.00 5.24
N SER A 405 -22.40 -8.94 4.30
CA SER A 405 -21.86 -10.30 4.39
C SER A 405 -20.40 -10.41 3.97
N CYS A 406 -19.75 -9.36 3.46
CA CYS A 406 -18.37 -9.41 2.98
C CYS A 406 -17.39 -9.94 4.04
N THR A 407 -16.61 -10.94 3.67
CA THR A 407 -15.51 -11.52 4.46
C THR A 407 -14.19 -11.27 3.75
N VAL A 408 -13.18 -10.83 4.48
CA VAL A 408 -11.82 -10.65 3.97
C VAL A 408 -10.95 -11.87 4.28
N GLU A 409 -9.91 -12.08 3.47
CA GLU A 409 -8.84 -13.05 3.81
C GLU A 409 -8.05 -12.52 5.02
N ASP A 410 -7.78 -13.39 5.98
CA ASP A 410 -6.85 -13.08 7.07
C ASP A 410 -5.38 -13.19 6.61
N ALA A 411 -4.44 -12.84 7.50
CA ALA A 411 -3.01 -12.89 7.22
C ALA A 411 -2.45 -14.30 6.91
N ILE A 412 -3.26 -15.36 7.08
CA ILE A 412 -2.94 -16.75 6.70
C ILE A 412 -3.70 -17.21 5.44
N GLY A 413 -4.41 -16.30 4.76
CA GLY A 413 -5.14 -16.57 3.50
C GLY A 413 -6.44 -17.35 3.68
N VAL A 414 -7.03 -17.35 4.88
CA VAL A 414 -8.29 -18.02 5.19
C VAL A 414 -9.44 -17.02 5.18
N CYS A 415 -10.48 -17.33 4.41
CA CYS A 415 -11.64 -16.48 4.27
C CYS A 415 -12.56 -16.53 5.50
N GLY A 416 -12.74 -15.39 6.19
CA GLY A 416 -13.64 -15.28 7.34
C GLY A 416 -13.21 -16.11 8.57
N GLY A 417 -11.90 -16.33 8.73
CA GLY A 417 -11.32 -17.16 9.80
C GLY A 417 -11.48 -16.61 11.22
N ASP A 418 -11.59 -17.51 12.20
CA ASP A 418 -11.42 -17.22 13.63
C ASP A 418 -9.90 -17.10 13.91
N CYS A 419 -9.43 -15.87 14.19
CA CYS A 419 -8.03 -15.49 14.44
C CYS A 419 -7.49 -16.18 15.73
N PRO A 420 -6.62 -17.20 15.64
CA PRO A 420 -6.10 -17.92 16.82
C PRO A 420 -4.94 -17.18 17.50
N CYS A 421 -4.29 -16.24 16.81
CA CYS A 421 -3.14 -15.46 17.30
C CYS A 421 -3.41 -13.94 17.25
N ASP A 422 -4.40 -13.48 18.01
CA ASP A 422 -4.66 -12.07 18.29
C ASP A 422 -3.83 -11.60 19.51
N GLN A 423 -2.56 -11.25 19.29
CA GLN A 423 -1.62 -10.91 20.38
C GLN A 423 -2.00 -9.62 21.13
N ASN A 424 -2.60 -8.65 20.43
CA ASN A 424 -3.03 -7.38 21.01
C ASN A 424 -4.52 -7.38 21.43
N ASN A 425 -5.21 -8.50 21.19
CA ASN A 425 -6.57 -8.80 21.61
C ASN A 425 -7.64 -7.87 21.01
N ASN A 426 -7.38 -7.31 19.81
CA ASN A 426 -8.22 -6.33 19.13
C ASN A 426 -9.26 -6.95 18.17
N GLY A 427 -9.21 -8.27 17.96
CA GLY A 427 -10.09 -9.03 17.06
C GLY A 427 -9.75 -8.91 15.57
N ILE A 428 -8.56 -8.42 15.23
CA ILE A 428 -8.06 -8.17 13.87
C ILE A 428 -6.61 -8.66 13.79
N CYS A 429 -6.35 -9.66 12.95
CA CYS A 429 -4.99 -10.10 12.62
C CYS A 429 -4.42 -9.13 11.55
N ASP A 430 -3.50 -8.22 11.90
CA ASP A 430 -2.91 -7.20 11.02
C ASP A 430 -1.36 -7.29 10.92
N GLY A 431 -0.72 -6.27 10.36
CA GLY A 431 0.72 -6.25 10.10
C GLY A 431 1.59 -6.09 11.36
N GLU A 432 0.98 -5.84 12.52
CA GLU A 432 1.67 -5.80 13.81
C GLU A 432 1.96 -7.22 14.34
N GLU A 433 1.30 -8.26 13.82
CA GLU A 433 1.50 -9.68 14.18
C GLU A 433 2.40 -10.42 13.18
N LEU A 434 3.62 -9.89 12.98
CA LEU A 434 4.61 -10.28 11.96
C LEU A 434 5.03 -11.76 11.88
N ALA A 435 4.67 -12.58 12.87
CA ALA A 435 4.75 -14.03 12.80
C ALA A 435 3.92 -14.64 13.93
N CYS A 436 3.10 -15.63 13.59
CA CYS A 436 2.48 -16.51 14.58
C CYS A 436 3.62 -17.48 14.99
N PRO A 437 4.14 -17.45 16.24
CA PRO A 437 5.39 -18.11 16.62
C PRO A 437 5.32 -19.61 16.32
N ASP A 438 6.33 -20.16 15.64
CA ASP A 438 6.57 -21.59 15.48
C ASP A 438 7.96 -21.86 16.08
N PHE A 439 8.00 -22.11 17.39
CA PHE A 439 9.27 -22.24 18.11
C PHE A 439 10.05 -23.51 17.74
N ASN A 440 9.41 -24.47 17.06
CA ASN A 440 9.99 -25.77 16.75
C ASN A 440 10.16 -26.03 15.23
N ASP A 441 9.87 -25.03 14.40
CA ASP A 441 9.99 -25.02 12.93
C ASP A 441 9.26 -26.20 12.23
N ASN A 442 8.14 -26.67 12.77
CA ASN A 442 7.39 -27.79 12.19
C ASN A 442 6.37 -27.36 11.10
N GLY A 443 6.20 -26.05 10.88
CA GLY A 443 5.28 -25.47 9.92
C GLY A 443 3.85 -25.28 10.45
N ILE A 444 3.66 -25.34 11.76
CA ILE A 444 2.39 -25.12 12.49
C ILE A 444 2.68 -24.12 13.61
N CYS A 445 1.88 -23.07 13.71
CA CYS A 445 2.07 -22.07 14.75
C CYS A 445 1.75 -22.64 16.14
N ASP A 446 2.50 -22.26 17.17
CA ASP A 446 2.40 -22.75 18.55
C ASP A 446 0.98 -22.65 19.14
N GLY A 447 0.21 -21.61 18.76
CA GLY A 447 -1.19 -21.44 19.17
C GLY A 447 -2.17 -22.41 18.51
N ALA A 448 -1.76 -23.05 17.42
CA ALA A 448 -2.50 -24.08 16.69
C ALA A 448 -1.96 -25.50 16.94
N GLU A 449 -0.93 -25.64 17.78
CA GLU A 449 -0.37 -26.94 18.12
C GLU A 449 -1.30 -27.73 19.05
N ILE A 450 -1.51 -28.98 18.70
CA ILE A 450 -2.27 -29.92 19.51
C ILE A 450 -1.27 -30.77 20.27
N PHE A 451 -1.10 -30.45 21.55
CA PHE A 451 -0.27 -31.21 22.49
C PHE A 451 -0.87 -32.59 22.77
N GLY A 452 -0.10 -33.63 22.52
CA GLY A 452 -0.50 -35.00 22.82
C GLY A 452 0.51 -36.02 22.31
N CYS A 453 0.30 -37.30 22.60
CA CYS A 453 1.25 -38.32 22.19
C CYS A 453 1.28 -38.52 20.66
N THR A 454 2.40 -38.22 20.02
CA THR A 454 2.56 -38.31 18.54
C THR A 454 3.05 -39.67 18.06
N TYR A 455 3.45 -40.55 18.97
CA TYR A 455 4.00 -41.87 18.65
C TYR A 455 2.88 -42.89 18.43
N SER A 456 2.68 -43.31 17.17
CA SER A 456 1.68 -44.33 16.78
C SER A 456 1.74 -45.69 17.52
N GLY A 457 2.85 -45.97 18.22
CA GLY A 457 3.02 -47.17 19.06
C GLY A 457 2.59 -47.00 20.53
N ALA A 458 2.16 -45.80 20.94
CA ALA A 458 1.71 -45.53 22.30
C ALA A 458 0.20 -45.78 22.45
N CYS A 459 -0.23 -46.09 23.67
CA CYS A 459 -1.61 -46.40 24.02
C CYS A 459 -2.53 -45.19 24.04
N ASN A 460 -1.99 -44.01 24.24
CA ASN A 460 -2.70 -42.73 24.16
C ASN A 460 -2.25 -41.91 22.95
N TYR A 461 -1.81 -42.57 21.87
CA TYR A 461 -1.53 -41.91 20.59
C TYR A 461 -2.74 -41.10 20.13
N GLN A 462 -2.49 -39.87 19.70
CA GLN A 462 -3.48 -38.97 19.13
C GLN A 462 -3.07 -38.61 17.70
N GLU A 463 -3.90 -38.96 16.72
CA GLU A 463 -3.65 -38.68 15.30
C GLU A 463 -3.66 -37.17 14.98
N GLU A 464 -4.37 -36.39 15.81
CA GLU A 464 -4.48 -34.93 15.70
C GLU A 464 -3.34 -34.20 16.42
N ALA A 465 -2.54 -34.89 17.25
CA ALA A 465 -1.44 -34.25 17.96
C ALA A 465 -0.30 -33.89 17.01
N THR A 466 0.10 -32.62 17.03
CA THR A 466 1.16 -32.07 16.18
C THR A 466 2.48 -31.97 16.94
N VAL A 467 2.44 -31.94 18.28
CA VAL A 467 3.61 -31.87 19.16
C VAL A 467 3.47 -32.86 20.32
N ASP A 468 4.57 -33.58 20.61
CA ASP A 468 4.64 -34.51 21.73
C ASP A 468 4.80 -33.79 23.06
N ASP A 469 3.83 -33.94 23.95
CA ASP A 469 3.84 -33.33 25.29
C ASP A 469 4.47 -34.26 26.36
N GLY A 470 5.13 -35.34 25.94
CA GLY A 470 5.67 -36.36 26.83
C GLY A 470 4.61 -37.21 27.54
N SER A 471 3.32 -37.08 27.18
CA SER A 471 2.24 -37.86 27.80
C SER A 471 2.18 -39.31 27.32
N CYS A 472 3.02 -39.74 26.37
CA CYS A 472 2.98 -41.07 25.80
C CYS A 472 3.09 -42.18 26.85
N THR A 473 2.11 -43.07 26.82
CA THR A 473 2.03 -44.28 27.64
C THR A 473 2.19 -45.48 26.74
N TYR A 474 3.04 -46.41 27.14
CA TYR A 474 3.31 -47.63 26.38
C TYR A 474 2.87 -48.86 27.15
N THR A 475 2.52 -49.93 26.44
CA THR A 475 2.21 -51.21 27.06
C THR A 475 3.43 -51.83 27.71
N LEU A 476 3.25 -52.49 28.85
CA LEU A 476 4.23 -53.45 29.34
C LEU A 476 4.36 -54.62 28.35
N PRO A 477 5.57 -55.15 28.11
CA PRO A 477 5.76 -56.28 27.20
C PRO A 477 4.85 -57.46 27.57
N GLY A 478 3.96 -57.85 26.67
CA GLY A 478 2.97 -58.93 26.86
C GLY A 478 1.55 -58.47 27.19
N PHE A 479 1.29 -57.17 27.33
CA PHE A 479 -0.04 -56.61 27.57
C PHE A 479 -0.51 -55.71 26.42
N ASP A 480 -1.82 -55.58 26.22
CA ASP A 480 -2.41 -54.55 25.38
C ASP A 480 -2.60 -53.23 26.16
N CYS A 481 -3.09 -52.20 25.47
CA CYS A 481 -3.31 -50.87 26.03
C CYS A 481 -4.42 -50.77 27.07
N GLU A 482 -5.21 -51.83 27.22
CA GLU A 482 -6.24 -51.96 28.24
C GLU A 482 -5.73 -52.76 29.45
N GLY A 483 -4.46 -53.16 29.42
CA GLY A 483 -3.83 -53.97 30.47
C GLY A 483 -4.24 -55.44 30.41
N ASN A 484 -4.80 -55.92 29.29
CA ASN A 484 -5.08 -57.33 29.10
C ASN A 484 -3.83 -58.04 28.58
N ASP A 485 -3.57 -59.21 29.14
CA ASP A 485 -2.48 -60.08 28.70
C ASP A 485 -2.78 -60.60 27.27
N LEU A 486 -1.90 -60.28 26.32
CA LEU A 486 -2.02 -60.67 24.92
C LEU A 486 -1.56 -62.11 24.64
N ASN A 487 -1.05 -62.84 25.66
CA ASN A 487 -0.57 -64.21 25.50
C ASN A 487 -1.27 -65.18 26.45
N THR A 488 -2.21 -65.94 25.90
CA THR A 488 -2.84 -67.11 26.54
C THR A 488 -1.85 -68.28 26.73
N SER A 489 -0.81 -68.13 27.56
CA SER A 489 0.02 -69.25 27.99
C SER A 489 0.63 -68.95 29.36
N GLU A 490 0.34 -69.82 30.33
CA GLU A 490 1.06 -69.90 31.61
C GLU A 490 2.57 -70.03 31.32
N LEU A 491 3.27 -68.91 31.23
CA LEU A 491 4.73 -68.85 31.14
C LEU A 491 5.23 -68.48 32.53
N PHE A 492 5.83 -69.44 33.22
CA PHE A 492 6.38 -69.22 34.56
C PHE A 492 7.81 -68.68 34.44
N TYR A 493 8.03 -67.46 34.92
CA TYR A 493 9.36 -66.86 35.00
C TYR A 493 10.12 -67.42 36.22
N GLY A 494 11.32 -67.95 36.00
CA GLY A 494 12.18 -68.48 37.06
C GLY A 494 13.43 -69.13 36.50
N CYS A 495 14.32 -69.59 37.37
CA CYS A 495 15.59 -70.14 36.92
C CYS A 495 15.42 -71.48 36.17
N THR A 496 15.81 -71.53 34.90
CA THR A 496 15.67 -72.74 34.04
C THR A 496 16.93 -73.63 34.02
N TYR A 497 18.02 -73.20 34.65
CA TYR A 497 19.29 -73.92 34.69
C TYR A 497 19.35 -74.91 35.86
N GLU A 498 19.35 -76.22 35.60
CA GLU A 498 19.39 -77.28 36.63
C GLU A 498 20.56 -77.18 37.63
N ALA A 499 21.63 -76.46 37.28
CA ALA A 499 22.80 -76.25 38.12
C ALA A 499 22.66 -75.09 39.13
N ALA A 500 21.58 -74.29 39.04
CA ALA A 500 21.32 -73.19 39.98
C ALA A 500 20.60 -73.68 41.23
N ILE A 501 20.87 -73.03 42.37
CA ILE A 501 20.30 -73.35 43.67
C ILE A 501 18.78 -73.12 43.70
N ASN A 502 18.28 -72.15 42.94
CA ASN A 502 16.86 -71.82 42.83
C ASN A 502 16.26 -72.25 41.48
N TYR A 503 16.83 -73.30 40.85
CA TYR A 503 16.25 -73.93 39.67
C TYR A 503 14.79 -74.35 39.88
N SER A 504 13.93 -74.06 38.89
CA SER A 504 12.54 -74.52 38.84
C SER A 504 12.24 -75.20 37.51
N ALA A 505 11.82 -76.47 37.58
CA ALA A 505 11.40 -77.24 36.41
C ALA A 505 10.04 -76.78 35.82
N ALA A 506 9.34 -75.89 36.53
CA ALA A 506 8.12 -75.25 36.04
C ALA A 506 8.39 -73.91 35.36
N ALA A 507 9.65 -73.42 35.37
CA ALA A 507 10.01 -72.20 34.68
C ALA A 507 10.24 -72.48 33.19
N ASP A 508 9.52 -71.73 32.35
CA ASP A 508 9.61 -71.84 30.89
C ASP A 508 10.60 -70.81 30.31
N ILE A 509 10.81 -69.70 31.02
CA ILE A 509 11.69 -68.60 30.63
C ILE A 509 12.57 -68.20 31.81
N ASP A 510 13.88 -68.15 31.57
CA ASP A 510 14.84 -67.66 32.56
C ASP A 510 14.72 -66.15 32.72
N ASN A 511 14.53 -65.70 33.96
CA ASN A 511 14.38 -64.30 34.31
C ASN A 511 15.65 -63.73 34.98
N GLY A 512 16.80 -64.39 34.79
CA GLY A 512 18.09 -63.96 35.35
C GLY A 512 18.21 -64.14 36.87
N SER A 513 17.22 -64.77 37.52
CA SER A 513 17.24 -64.97 38.98
C SER A 513 18.11 -66.14 39.43
N CYS A 514 18.77 -66.87 38.52
CA CYS A 514 19.56 -68.05 38.84
C CYS A 514 20.75 -67.78 39.76
N ILE A 515 20.77 -68.46 40.91
CA ILE A 515 21.86 -68.38 41.89
C ILE A 515 22.78 -69.59 41.71
N PHE A 516 24.02 -69.37 41.27
CA PHE A 516 25.04 -70.41 41.15
C PHE A 516 26.06 -70.30 42.29
N LEU A 517 26.46 -71.43 42.88
CA LEU A 517 27.21 -71.47 44.15
C LEU A 517 28.66 -70.95 44.06
N ASP A 518 29.17 -70.56 42.88
CA ASP A 518 30.60 -70.29 42.67
C ASP A 518 30.95 -68.88 42.14
N ALA A 519 30.02 -67.93 42.12
CA ALA A 519 30.31 -66.55 41.68
C ALA A 519 30.34 -65.55 42.87
N ILE A 520 31.36 -65.67 43.72
CA ILE A 520 31.79 -64.57 44.60
C ILE A 520 33.20 -64.16 44.16
N THR A 521 33.29 -63.32 43.12
CA THR A 521 34.43 -62.42 42.88
C THR A 521 33.98 -61.27 41.96
N ASP A 522 33.99 -60.05 42.50
CA ASP A 522 34.20 -58.76 41.82
C ASP A 522 33.24 -58.24 40.75
N ILE A 523 31.91 -58.25 40.99
CA ILE A 523 31.03 -57.17 40.51
C ILE A 523 29.91 -56.98 41.55
N GLY A 524 29.70 -55.75 42.02
CA GLY A 524 28.64 -55.38 42.97
C GLY A 524 27.21 -55.54 42.40
N PRO A 525 26.16 -55.29 43.21
CA PRO A 525 24.76 -55.63 42.89
C PRO A 525 24.11 -54.79 41.78
N CYS A 526 24.82 -53.83 41.19
CA CYS A 526 24.31 -52.91 40.17
C CYS A 526 25.08 -53.13 38.86
N TYR A 527 24.43 -53.73 37.86
CA TYR A 527 25.05 -54.09 36.57
C TYR A 527 25.57 -52.87 35.77
N PHE A 528 25.17 -51.65 36.13
CA PHE A 528 25.48 -50.39 35.45
C PHE A 528 26.24 -49.37 36.31
N ASP A 529 26.76 -49.78 37.48
CA ASP A 529 27.68 -48.96 38.28
C ASP A 529 29.09 -49.13 37.70
N ILE A 530 29.38 -48.36 36.65
CA ILE A 530 30.64 -48.44 35.89
C ILE A 530 31.77 -47.77 36.68
N THR A 531 31.44 -46.78 37.51
CA THR A 531 32.39 -46.06 38.35
C THR A 531 32.74 -46.79 39.66
N ASN A 532 31.95 -47.80 40.03
CA ASN A 532 32.09 -48.63 41.23
C ASN A 532 32.00 -47.82 42.53
N ASP A 533 31.12 -46.81 42.54
CA ASP A 533 30.86 -45.93 43.69
C ASP A 533 29.63 -46.36 44.52
N GLY A 534 28.93 -47.41 44.09
CA GLY A 534 27.79 -48.01 44.77
C GLY A 534 26.43 -47.42 44.40
N VAL A 535 26.38 -46.46 43.47
CA VAL A 535 25.15 -45.89 42.90
C VAL A 535 25.22 -45.90 41.37
N VAL A 536 24.06 -45.81 40.70
CA VAL A 536 24.01 -45.64 39.24
C VAL A 536 23.51 -44.23 38.99
N ASN A 537 24.37 -43.32 38.55
CA ASN A 537 24.07 -41.91 38.36
C ASN A 537 24.69 -41.36 37.05
N THR A 538 24.56 -40.05 36.81
CA THR A 538 24.95 -39.39 35.56
C THR A 538 26.39 -39.70 35.12
N PRO A 539 27.40 -39.73 36.03
CA PRO A 539 28.74 -40.27 35.74
C PRO A 539 28.78 -41.64 35.06
N ASP A 540 28.03 -42.64 35.51
CA ASP A 540 28.02 -43.97 34.91
C ASP A 540 27.43 -43.96 33.50
N LEU A 541 26.38 -43.17 33.29
CA LEU A 541 25.73 -43.00 31.99
C LEU A 541 26.66 -42.30 30.99
N LEU A 542 27.43 -41.31 31.43
CA LEU A 542 28.39 -40.59 30.59
C LEU A 542 29.53 -41.51 30.13
N ILE A 543 30.02 -42.41 31.00
CA ILE A 543 31.02 -43.41 30.60
C ILE A 543 30.43 -44.40 29.60
N LEU A 544 29.18 -44.85 29.81
CA LEU A 544 28.50 -45.74 28.87
C LEU A 544 28.34 -45.09 27.48
N LEU A 545 27.92 -43.82 27.43
CA LEU A 545 27.73 -43.06 26.20
C LEU A 545 29.06 -42.75 25.50
N GLN A 546 30.14 -42.59 26.26
CA GLN A 546 31.48 -42.40 25.70
C GLN A 546 32.01 -43.65 24.98
N TYR A 547 31.52 -44.84 25.33
CA TYR A 547 31.83 -46.11 24.66
C TYR A 547 30.82 -46.50 23.58
N TRP A 548 29.72 -45.76 23.42
CA TRP A 548 28.74 -46.01 22.38
C TRP A 548 29.36 -45.71 21.01
N GLU A 549 29.24 -46.65 20.05
CA GLU A 549 29.88 -46.61 18.72
C GLU A 549 31.43 -46.72 18.67
N ALA A 550 32.09 -47.01 19.79
CA ALA A 550 33.52 -47.34 19.74
C ALA A 550 33.76 -48.65 18.97
N THR A 551 34.48 -48.59 17.84
CA THR A 551 34.85 -49.78 17.07
C THR A 551 36.01 -50.50 17.77
N CYS A 552 35.76 -51.72 18.25
CA CYS A 552 36.80 -52.63 18.71
C CYS A 552 37.54 -53.20 17.49
N ASP A 553 38.86 -52.99 17.39
CA ASP A 553 39.71 -53.82 16.52
C ASP A 553 39.82 -55.23 17.13
N GLU A 554 39.64 -56.27 16.29
CA GLU A 554 39.62 -57.69 16.68
C GLU A 554 40.82 -58.16 17.52
#